data_AF-A0A970Y5J7-F1
#
_entry.id   AF-A0A970Y5J7-F1
#
_cell.length_a   1.000
_cell.length_b   1.000
_cell.length_c   1.000
_cell.angle_alpha   90.00
_cell.angle_beta   90.00
_cell.angle_gamma   90.00
#
_symmetry.space_group_name_H-M   'P 1'
#
loop_
_entity.id
_entity.type
_entity.pdbx_description
1 polymer ?
#
loop_
_entity_poly.entity_id
_entity_poly.type
_entity_poly.pdbx_seq_one_letter_code
_entity_poly.pdbx_strand_id
1 'polypeptide(L)'
;MVDELQSLLDRIQREGVEQAEAEAERILREAKEKAREIVSQAEKEATERVAKADEDSVVFVERGTKALEQAARDMVIGVQKDLESIFVESVRQSVGVTLTPETMAKMMIKMSEAYGAHELKESRIDILLNEKDRAEIVNLFMQEYRSALGRGIEIHAESGIKRGFKVSFRDDKLYHDFTVDAIAEALAGLLKSPLREIVKRAAG
;
A
#
# COMPACT_ATOMS: atom_id res chain seq x y z
N MET A 1 4.25 -95.65 55.32
CA MET A 1 3.12 -95.23 54.48
C MET A 1 2.60 -93.82 54.82
N VAL A 2 2.49 -93.41 56.10
CA VAL A 2 2.06 -92.04 56.44
C VAL A 2 3.18 -90.99 56.25
N ASP A 3 4.43 -91.32 56.63
CA ASP A 3 5.57 -90.39 56.51
C ASP A 3 5.97 -90.06 55.06
N GLU A 4 5.85 -91.01 54.12
CA GLU A 4 6.14 -90.76 52.70
C GLU A 4 5.13 -89.80 52.08
N LEU A 5 3.85 -89.92 52.46
CA LEU A 5 2.78 -89.04 51.99
C LEU A 5 2.95 -87.61 52.52
N GLN A 6 3.35 -87.48 53.79
CA GLN A 6 3.65 -86.19 54.41
C GLN A 6 4.84 -85.51 53.74
N SER A 7 5.92 -86.26 53.46
CA SER A 7 7.09 -85.73 52.76
C SER A 7 6.79 -85.28 51.32
N LEU A 8 5.88 -85.97 50.63
CA LEU A 8 5.42 -85.59 49.29
C LEU A 8 4.56 -84.33 49.33
N LEU A 9 3.67 -84.19 50.32
CA LEU A 9 2.87 -82.98 50.53
C LEU A 9 3.75 -81.77 50.85
N ASP A 10 4.73 -81.92 51.74
CA ASP A 10 5.66 -80.85 52.09
C ASP A 10 6.52 -80.44 50.88
N ARG A 11 6.92 -81.42 50.06
CA ARG A 11 7.67 -81.16 48.83
C ARG A 11 6.83 -80.43 47.78
N ILE A 12 5.59 -80.87 47.54
CA ILE A 12 4.65 -80.21 46.60
C ILE A 12 4.35 -78.79 47.09
N GLN A 13 4.16 -78.59 48.39
CA GLN A 13 3.89 -77.28 48.95
C GLN A 13 5.11 -76.36 48.80
N ARG A 14 6.32 -76.85 49.06
CA ARG A 14 7.55 -76.08 48.89
C ARG A 14 7.82 -75.74 47.42
N GLU A 15 7.68 -76.71 46.51
CA GLU A 15 7.84 -76.49 45.06
C GLU A 15 6.77 -75.52 44.53
N GLY A 16 5.53 -75.59 45.04
CA GLY A 16 4.46 -74.66 44.69
C GLY A 16 4.69 -73.23 45.18
N VAL A 17 5.23 -73.06 46.40
CA VAL A 17 5.60 -71.75 46.95
C VAL A 17 6.78 -71.16 46.18
N GLU A 18 7.83 -71.94 45.91
CA GLU A 18 8.99 -71.48 45.14
C GLU A 18 8.60 -71.05 43.71
N GLN A 19 7.72 -71.80 43.04
CA GLN A 19 7.21 -71.40 41.71
C GLN A 19 6.36 -70.14 41.77
N ALA A 20 5.51 -69.98 42.79
CA ALA A 20 4.69 -68.78 42.96
C ALA A 20 5.55 -67.54 43.25
N GLU A 21 6.59 -67.68 44.08
CA GLU A 21 7.54 -66.61 44.36
C GLU A 21 8.33 -66.21 43.11
N ALA A 22 8.84 -67.18 42.34
CA ALA A 22 9.55 -66.93 41.09
C ALA A 22 8.68 -66.20 40.06
N GLU A 23 7.41 -66.58 39.93
CA GLU A 23 6.46 -65.94 39.03
C GLU A 23 6.06 -64.53 39.51
N ALA A 24 5.85 -64.34 40.81
CA ALA A 24 5.59 -63.02 41.39
C ALA A 24 6.77 -62.07 41.17
N GLU A 25 8.00 -62.55 41.34
CA GLU A 25 9.19 -61.76 41.01
C GLU A 25 9.28 -61.42 39.52
N ARG A 26 8.94 -62.37 38.63
CA ARG A 26 8.91 -62.12 37.18
C ARG A 26 7.91 -61.02 36.84
N ILE A 27 6.68 -61.10 37.33
CA ILE A 27 5.64 -60.09 37.13
C ILE A 27 6.10 -58.73 37.67
N LEU A 28 6.71 -58.69 38.86
CA LEU A 28 7.19 -57.46 39.46
C LEU A 28 8.33 -56.82 38.65
N ARG A 29 9.23 -57.63 38.09
CA ARG A 29 10.31 -57.16 37.20
C ARG A 29 9.72 -56.56 35.92
N GLU A 30 8.82 -57.28 35.24
CA GLU A 30 8.18 -56.81 34.01
C GLU A 30 7.35 -55.54 34.24
N ALA A 31 6.63 -55.44 35.36
CA ALA A 31 5.89 -54.24 35.72
C ALA A 31 6.82 -53.04 35.95
N LYS A 32 7.96 -53.24 36.62
CA LYS A 32 8.98 -52.21 36.83
C LYS A 32 9.64 -51.78 35.53
N GLU A 33 9.92 -52.70 34.62
CA GLU A 33 10.46 -52.39 33.29
C GLU A 33 9.47 -51.58 32.46
N LYS A 34 8.21 -52.02 32.34
CA LYS A 34 7.16 -51.25 31.64
C LYS A 34 6.94 -49.87 32.24
N ALA A 35 6.95 -49.74 33.57
CA ALA A 35 6.84 -48.45 34.23
C ALA A 35 8.00 -47.52 33.86
N ARG A 36 9.23 -48.04 33.80
CA ARG A 36 10.41 -47.26 33.36
C ARG A 36 10.30 -46.85 31.91
N GLU A 37 9.86 -47.73 31.03
CA GLU A 37 9.64 -47.41 29.60
C GLU A 37 8.60 -46.31 29.42
N ILE A 38 7.46 -46.40 30.12
CA ILE A 38 6.40 -45.37 30.06
C ILE A 38 6.93 -44.02 30.53
N VAL A 39 7.64 -43.98 31.65
CA VAL A 39 8.23 -42.73 32.17
C VAL A 39 9.25 -42.15 31.20
N SER A 40 10.17 -42.98 30.70
CA SER A 40 11.19 -42.54 29.75
C SER A 40 10.57 -42.00 28.44
N GLN A 41 9.54 -42.65 27.92
CA GLN A 41 8.83 -42.19 26.74
C GLN A 41 8.10 -40.87 26.99
N ALA A 42 7.44 -40.73 28.14
CA ALA A 42 6.77 -39.49 28.52
C ALA A 42 7.75 -38.32 28.70
N GLU A 43 8.92 -38.55 29.31
CA GLU A 43 9.98 -37.55 29.46
C GLU A 43 10.55 -37.12 28.10
N LYS A 44 10.73 -38.07 27.19
CA LYS A 44 11.18 -37.79 25.83
C LYS A 44 10.17 -36.94 25.07
N GLU A 45 8.89 -37.33 25.08
CA GLU A 45 7.82 -36.58 24.44
C GLU A 45 7.65 -35.18 25.05
N ALA A 46 7.78 -35.04 26.36
CA ALA A 46 7.74 -33.74 27.02
C ALA A 46 8.89 -32.84 26.55
N THR A 47 10.11 -33.38 26.47
CA THR A 47 11.29 -32.65 25.98
C THR A 47 11.11 -32.22 24.52
N GLU A 48 10.63 -33.11 23.66
CA GLU A 48 10.35 -32.80 22.25
C GLU A 48 9.27 -31.72 22.09
N ARG A 49 8.22 -31.77 22.91
CA ARG A 49 7.15 -30.75 22.90
C ARG A 49 7.67 -29.38 23.34
N VAL A 50 8.50 -29.32 24.39
CA VAL A 50 9.09 -28.07 24.86
C VAL A 50 10.04 -27.49 23.80
N ALA A 51 10.93 -28.33 23.24
CA ALA A 51 11.84 -27.89 22.19
C ALA A 51 11.09 -27.33 20.97
N LYS A 52 10.01 -28.00 20.56
CA LYS A 52 9.16 -27.51 19.46
C LYS A 52 8.44 -26.20 19.82
N ALA A 53 7.92 -26.08 21.04
CA ALA A 53 7.27 -24.85 21.49
C ALA A 53 8.24 -23.66 21.53
N ASP A 54 9.49 -23.89 21.92
CA ASP A 54 10.54 -22.87 21.91
C ASP A 54 10.88 -22.43 20.48
N GLU A 55 11.01 -23.38 19.54
CA GLU A 55 11.24 -23.08 18.12
C GLU A 55 10.06 -22.28 17.52
N ASP A 56 8.83 -22.74 17.75
CA ASP A 56 7.61 -22.07 17.28
C ASP A 56 7.48 -20.65 17.86
N SER A 57 7.90 -20.45 19.12
CA SER A 57 7.90 -19.14 19.78
C SER A 57 8.88 -18.16 19.12
N VAL A 58 10.10 -18.61 18.81
CA VAL A 58 11.09 -17.78 18.09
C VAL A 58 10.53 -17.37 16.71
N VAL A 59 10.00 -18.35 15.96
CA VAL A 59 9.39 -18.09 14.65
C VAL A 59 8.20 -17.14 14.76
N PHE A 60 7.38 -17.27 15.80
CA PHE A 60 6.24 -16.38 16.04
C PHE A 60 6.69 -14.94 16.29
N VAL A 61 7.71 -14.73 17.14
CA VAL A 61 8.26 -13.40 17.41
C VAL A 61 8.84 -12.78 16.14
N GLU A 62 9.64 -13.52 15.37
CA GLU A 62 10.20 -13.03 14.11
C GLU A 62 9.11 -12.61 13.10
N ARG A 63 8.06 -13.42 12.97
CA ARG A 63 6.91 -13.11 12.11
C ARG A 63 6.16 -11.88 12.61
N GLY A 64 5.94 -11.78 13.92
CA GLY A 64 5.29 -10.64 14.55
C GLY A 64 6.05 -9.34 14.31
N THR A 65 7.37 -9.34 14.51
CA THR A 65 8.21 -8.17 14.25
C THR A 65 8.16 -7.74 12.79
N LYS A 66 8.28 -8.68 11.83
CA LYS A 66 8.17 -8.36 10.39
C LYS A 66 6.81 -7.78 10.03
N ALA A 67 5.73 -8.31 10.62
CA ALA A 67 4.38 -7.79 10.40
C ALA A 67 4.23 -6.35 10.94
N LEU A 68 4.78 -6.05 12.12
CA LEU A 68 4.79 -4.70 12.69
C LEU A 68 5.59 -3.72 11.83
N GLU A 69 6.77 -4.11 11.36
CA GLU A 69 7.57 -3.29 10.45
C GLU A 69 6.83 -2.99 9.14
N GLN A 70 6.12 -3.97 8.60
CA GLN A 70 5.31 -3.77 7.40
C GLN A 70 4.16 -2.80 7.68
N ALA A 71 3.42 -2.98 8.78
CA ALA A 71 2.34 -2.09 9.16
C ALA A 71 2.84 -0.64 9.37
N ALA A 72 4.03 -0.46 9.95
CA ALA A 72 4.65 0.85 10.11
C ALA A 72 4.98 1.50 8.74
N ARG A 73 5.56 0.74 7.81
CA ARG A 73 5.83 1.22 6.44
C ARG A 73 4.53 1.61 5.72
N ASP A 74 3.51 0.76 5.82
CA ASP A 74 2.21 1.00 5.19
C ASP A 74 1.53 2.25 5.75
N MET A 75 1.66 2.49 7.07
CA MET A 75 1.17 3.72 7.71
C MET A 75 1.85 4.98 7.16
N VAL A 76 3.19 4.98 7.04
CA VAL A 76 3.93 6.11 6.48
C VAL A 76 3.54 6.37 5.02
N ILE A 77 3.41 5.32 4.22
CA ILE A 77 2.96 5.43 2.81
C ILE A 77 1.53 5.96 2.73
N GLY A 78 0.64 5.52 3.63
CA GLY A 78 -0.73 6.01 3.73
C GLY A 78 -0.78 7.51 3.98
N VAL A 79 -0.09 7.97 5.03
CA VAL A 79 0.01 9.40 5.37
C VAL A 79 0.58 10.22 4.21
N GLN A 80 1.61 9.70 3.53
CA GLN A 80 2.18 10.36 2.36
C GLN A 80 1.13 10.55 1.25
N LYS A 81 0.33 9.53 0.93
CA LYS A 81 -0.71 9.60 -0.10
C LYS A 81 -1.84 10.55 0.29
N ASP A 82 -2.23 10.57 1.56
CA ASP A 82 -3.26 11.46 2.06
C ASP A 82 -2.80 12.92 1.97
N LEU A 83 -1.56 13.20 2.36
CA LEU A 83 -0.96 14.53 2.21
C LEU A 83 -0.82 14.95 0.75
N GLU A 84 -0.37 14.06 -0.14
CA GLU A 84 -0.33 14.31 -1.58
C GLU A 84 -1.73 14.69 -2.10
N SER A 85 -2.78 14.01 -1.65
CA SER A 85 -4.17 14.25 -2.06
C SER A 85 -4.71 15.58 -1.56
N ILE A 86 -4.51 15.90 -0.27
CA ILE A 86 -4.90 17.19 0.33
C ILE A 86 -4.19 18.33 -0.39
N PHE A 87 -2.89 18.15 -0.69
CA PHE A 87 -2.09 19.15 -1.37
C PHE A 87 -2.57 19.40 -2.80
N VAL A 88 -2.83 18.35 -3.58
CA VAL A 88 -3.38 18.46 -4.95
C VAL A 88 -4.70 19.23 -4.93
N GLU A 89 -5.60 18.91 -4.00
CA GLU A 89 -6.89 19.60 -3.91
C GLU A 89 -6.72 21.06 -3.51
N SER A 90 -5.79 21.38 -2.59
CA SER A 90 -5.46 22.75 -2.23
C SER A 90 -4.91 23.56 -3.41
N VAL A 91 -4.00 22.98 -4.20
CA VAL A 91 -3.49 23.59 -5.43
C VAL A 91 -4.62 23.80 -6.43
N ARG A 92 -5.48 22.80 -6.63
CA ARG A 92 -6.63 22.88 -7.53
C ARG A 92 -7.57 24.02 -7.17
N GLN A 93 -7.86 24.19 -5.88
CA GLN A 93 -8.68 25.30 -5.38
C GLN A 93 -7.99 26.64 -5.62
N SER A 94 -6.70 26.75 -5.29
CA SER A 94 -5.92 27.98 -5.51
C SER A 94 -5.89 28.37 -6.98
N VAL A 95 -5.58 27.44 -7.88
CA VAL A 95 -5.62 27.65 -9.33
C VAL A 95 -7.02 28.05 -9.79
N GLY A 96 -8.06 27.40 -9.28
CA GLY A 96 -9.45 27.74 -9.59
C GLY A 96 -9.83 29.16 -9.21
N VAL A 97 -9.29 29.70 -8.11
CA VAL A 97 -9.48 31.10 -7.70
C VAL A 97 -8.65 32.05 -8.58
N THR A 98 -7.44 31.66 -8.99
CA THR A 98 -6.56 32.47 -9.83
C THR A 98 -7.01 32.56 -11.29
N LEU A 99 -7.61 31.50 -11.85
CA LEU A 99 -8.13 31.50 -13.22
C LEU A 99 -9.44 32.29 -13.35
N THR A 100 -9.34 33.60 -13.15
CA THR A 100 -10.41 34.56 -13.46
C THR A 100 -10.43 34.89 -14.97
N PRO A 101 -11.54 35.43 -15.50
CA PRO A 101 -11.62 35.91 -16.89
C PRO A 101 -10.44 36.81 -17.30
N GLU A 102 -10.04 37.75 -16.45
CA GLU A 102 -8.92 38.67 -16.71
C GLU A 102 -7.58 37.96 -16.75
N THR A 103 -7.35 37.02 -15.84
CA THR A 103 -6.11 36.24 -15.80
C THR A 103 -6.02 35.34 -17.03
N MET A 104 -7.12 34.68 -17.41
CA MET A 104 -7.18 33.85 -18.62
C MET A 104 -6.96 34.67 -19.89
N ALA A 105 -7.59 35.85 -20.01
CA ALA A 105 -7.36 36.74 -21.16
C ALA A 105 -5.87 37.14 -21.27
N LYS A 106 -5.21 37.48 -20.16
CA LYS A 106 -3.77 37.79 -20.14
C LYS A 106 -2.92 36.57 -20.53
N MET A 107 -3.26 35.37 -20.07
CA MET A 107 -2.57 34.14 -20.45
C MET A 107 -2.70 33.89 -21.95
N MET A 108 -3.90 34.01 -22.51
CA MET A 108 -4.15 33.84 -23.94
C MET A 108 -3.33 34.84 -24.78
N ILE A 109 -3.20 36.10 -24.33
CA ILE A 109 -2.37 37.11 -25.01
C ILE A 109 -0.89 36.67 -25.02
N LYS A 110 -0.35 36.29 -23.86
CA LYS A 110 1.04 35.83 -23.74
C LYS A 110 1.33 34.60 -24.59
N MET A 111 0.38 33.68 -24.68
CA MET A 111 0.46 32.53 -25.55
C MET A 111 0.47 32.91 -27.03
N SER A 112 -0.41 33.84 -27.42
CA SER A 112 -0.48 34.36 -28.79
C SER A 112 0.83 35.03 -29.21
N GLU A 113 1.48 35.75 -28.30
CA GLU A 113 2.83 36.32 -28.51
C GLU A 113 3.88 35.21 -28.68
N ALA A 114 3.88 34.21 -27.78
CA ALA A 114 4.85 33.12 -27.80
C ALA A 114 4.75 32.27 -29.07
N TYR A 115 3.54 31.97 -29.53
CA TYR A 115 3.30 31.25 -30.78
C TYR A 115 3.59 32.10 -32.02
N GLY A 116 3.40 33.42 -31.96
CA GLY A 116 3.76 34.31 -33.06
C GLY A 116 5.27 34.59 -33.20
N ALA A 117 6.06 34.37 -32.14
CA ALA A 117 7.51 34.59 -32.13
C ALA A 117 8.31 33.42 -32.73
N HIS A 118 7.74 32.22 -32.72
CA HIS A 118 8.26 31.07 -33.44
C HIS A 118 7.49 31.04 -34.75
N GLU A 119 8.13 31.05 -35.93
CA GLU A 119 7.45 31.01 -37.23
C GLU A 119 6.64 29.71 -37.41
N LEU A 120 5.55 29.56 -36.68
CA LEU A 120 4.63 28.46 -36.77
C LEU A 120 3.90 28.63 -38.09
N LYS A 121 4.02 27.62 -38.96
CA LYS A 121 3.40 27.57 -40.29
C LYS A 121 1.86 27.70 -40.23
N GLU A 122 1.27 27.51 -39.05
CA GLU A 122 -0.16 27.62 -38.81
C GLU A 122 -0.49 28.94 -38.11
N SER A 123 -0.97 29.88 -38.91
CA SER A 123 -1.43 31.19 -38.46
C SER A 123 -2.86 31.16 -37.91
N ARG A 124 -3.36 30.00 -37.47
CA ARG A 124 -4.75 29.85 -37.01
C ARG A 124 -4.80 29.03 -35.72
N ILE A 125 -5.13 29.71 -34.63
CA ILE A 125 -5.13 29.16 -33.28
C ILE A 125 -6.58 29.12 -32.80
N ASP A 126 -7.04 27.94 -32.40
CA ASP A 126 -8.35 27.75 -31.80
C ASP A 126 -8.21 27.68 -30.27
N ILE A 127 -8.97 28.52 -29.58
CA ILE A 127 -9.05 28.53 -28.11
C ILE A 127 -10.42 28.04 -27.68
N LEU A 128 -10.44 26.96 -26.91
CA LEU A 128 -11.64 26.34 -26.37
C LEU A 128 -11.79 26.72 -24.90
N LEU A 129 -12.96 27.22 -24.50
CA LEU A 129 -13.25 27.52 -23.10
C LEU A 129 -14.72 27.28 -22.75
N ASN A 130 -15.08 27.44 -21.48
CA ASN A 130 -16.46 27.25 -21.05
C ASN A 130 -17.42 28.30 -21.66
N GLU A 131 -18.71 27.98 -21.76
CA GLU A 131 -19.70 28.92 -22.30
C GLU A 131 -19.87 30.16 -21.43
N LYS A 132 -19.76 29.99 -20.11
CA LYS A 132 -20.02 31.02 -19.11
C LYS A 132 -19.05 32.20 -19.20
N ASP A 133 -17.76 31.93 -19.32
CA ASP A 133 -16.72 32.97 -19.26
C ASP A 133 -16.40 33.53 -20.66
N ARG A 134 -16.92 32.90 -21.72
CA ARG A 134 -16.58 33.23 -23.12
C ARG A 134 -16.82 34.68 -23.48
N ALA A 135 -18.03 35.19 -23.19
CA ALA A 135 -18.38 36.56 -23.60
C ALA A 135 -17.46 37.60 -22.93
N GLU A 136 -17.19 37.42 -21.63
CA GLU A 136 -16.34 38.31 -20.85
C GLU A 136 -14.88 38.24 -21.30
N ILE A 137 -14.34 37.03 -21.45
CA ILE A 137 -12.96 36.82 -21.91
C ILE A 137 -12.75 37.37 -23.31
N VAL A 138 -13.69 37.14 -24.24
CA VAL A 138 -13.62 37.72 -25.59
C VAL A 138 -13.59 39.24 -25.52
N ASN A 139 -14.44 39.86 -24.70
CA ASN A 139 -14.44 41.32 -24.55
C ASN A 139 -13.12 41.85 -23.97
N LEU A 140 -12.59 41.24 -22.91
CA LEU A 140 -11.32 41.61 -22.29
C LEU A 140 -10.15 41.45 -23.26
N PHE A 141 -10.10 40.31 -23.97
CA PHE A 141 -9.09 40.03 -24.98
C PHE A 141 -9.14 41.05 -26.13
N MET A 142 -10.34 41.44 -26.55
CA MET A 142 -10.56 42.44 -27.61
C MET A 142 -10.19 43.86 -27.23
N GLN A 143 -10.32 44.23 -25.96
CA GLN A 143 -9.92 45.55 -25.46
C GLN A 143 -8.41 45.69 -25.41
N GLU A 144 -7.73 44.67 -24.86
CA GLU A 144 -6.28 44.69 -24.61
C GLU A 144 -5.47 44.34 -25.87
N TYR A 145 -6.03 43.57 -26.81
CA TYR A 145 -5.21 42.95 -27.86
C TYR A 145 -5.90 42.82 -29.24
N ARG A 146 -6.41 43.96 -29.75
CA ARG A 146 -6.99 44.08 -31.12
C ARG A 146 -6.08 43.55 -32.25
N SER A 147 -4.77 43.52 -32.05
CA SER A 147 -3.79 43.11 -33.06
C SER A 147 -3.59 41.59 -33.21
N ALA A 148 -3.93 40.75 -32.20
CA ALA A 148 -3.84 39.29 -32.34
C ALA A 148 -4.92 38.71 -33.25
N LEU A 149 -6.12 39.29 -33.25
CA LEU A 149 -7.20 38.77 -34.11
C LEU A 149 -6.83 38.86 -35.60
N GLY A 150 -6.03 39.86 -35.98
CA GLY A 150 -5.47 39.95 -37.33
C GLY A 150 -4.53 38.81 -37.71
N ARG A 151 -4.12 37.96 -36.75
CA ARG A 151 -3.27 36.79 -36.92
C ARG A 151 -4.01 35.45 -36.79
N GLY A 152 -5.35 35.44 -36.94
CA GLY A 152 -6.14 34.21 -37.13
C GLY A 152 -6.53 33.43 -35.86
N ILE A 153 -6.66 34.09 -34.70
CA ILE A 153 -7.16 33.44 -33.49
C ILE A 153 -8.69 33.34 -33.50
N GLU A 154 -9.22 32.15 -33.28
CA GLU A 154 -10.65 31.89 -33.11
C GLU A 154 -10.92 31.33 -31.71
N ILE A 155 -12.07 31.74 -31.13
CA ILE A 155 -12.44 31.39 -29.75
C ILE A 155 -13.81 30.70 -29.74
N HIS A 156 -13.81 29.43 -29.37
CA HIS A 156 -14.97 28.55 -29.35
C HIS A 156 -15.36 28.18 -27.93
N ALA A 157 -16.65 27.92 -27.74
CA ALA A 157 -17.13 27.32 -26.50
C ALA A 157 -17.00 25.80 -26.56
N GLU A 158 -16.63 25.18 -25.44
CA GLU A 158 -16.52 23.73 -25.27
C GLU A 158 -17.16 23.31 -23.95
N SER A 159 -18.17 22.44 -24.05
CA SER A 159 -18.99 21.98 -22.92
C SER A 159 -18.20 21.16 -21.89
N GLY A 160 -17.11 20.50 -22.31
CA GLY A 160 -16.26 19.71 -21.42
C GLY A 160 -15.38 20.53 -20.48
N ILE A 161 -15.23 21.84 -20.72
CA ILE A 161 -14.36 22.71 -19.93
C ILE A 161 -15.18 23.40 -18.85
N LYS A 162 -14.83 23.16 -17.57
CA LYS A 162 -15.48 23.85 -16.44
C LYS A 162 -14.85 25.23 -16.17
N ARG A 163 -13.52 25.31 -16.19
CA ARG A 163 -12.74 26.54 -15.95
C ARG A 163 -11.32 26.38 -16.50
N GLY A 164 -10.77 27.49 -17.01
CA GLY A 164 -9.56 27.48 -17.84
C GLY A 164 -9.90 27.36 -19.33
N PHE A 165 -8.91 27.01 -20.14
CA PHE A 165 -9.05 26.91 -21.59
C PHE A 165 -8.08 25.88 -22.19
N LYS A 166 -8.34 25.47 -23.43
CA LYS A 166 -7.41 24.66 -24.24
C LYS A 166 -7.04 25.42 -25.50
N VAL A 167 -5.85 25.15 -26.03
CA VAL A 167 -5.37 25.76 -27.27
C VAL A 167 -4.97 24.66 -28.24
N SER A 168 -5.46 24.73 -29.48
CA SER A 168 -5.08 23.86 -30.58
C SER A 168 -4.72 24.66 -31.83
N PHE A 169 -3.93 24.05 -32.69
CA PHE A 169 -3.70 24.54 -34.05
C PHE A 169 -4.63 23.78 -35.00
N ARG A 170 -5.25 24.46 -35.97
CA ARG A 170 -6.38 23.88 -36.73
C ARG A 170 -5.99 22.63 -37.54
N ASP A 171 -4.73 22.50 -37.95
CA ASP A 171 -4.26 21.34 -38.73
C ASP A 171 -3.60 20.27 -37.82
N ASP A 172 -3.47 20.52 -36.51
CA ASP A 172 -2.93 19.58 -35.52
C ASP A 172 -4.03 19.10 -34.55
N LYS A 173 -3.96 17.82 -34.15
CA LYS A 173 -4.84 17.26 -33.11
C LYS A 173 -4.28 17.45 -31.70
N LEU A 174 -3.17 18.18 -31.58
CA LEU A 174 -2.52 18.50 -30.32
C LEU A 174 -3.25 19.64 -29.60
N TYR A 175 -3.56 19.43 -28.32
CA TYR A 175 -4.10 20.45 -27.43
C TYR A 175 -3.09 20.78 -26.33
N HIS A 176 -2.82 22.06 -26.14
CA HIS A 176 -2.23 22.56 -24.91
C HIS A 176 -3.35 22.85 -23.91
N ASP A 177 -3.35 22.15 -22.78
CA ASP A 177 -4.41 22.18 -21.78
C ASP A 177 -4.06 23.10 -20.61
N PHE A 178 -4.83 24.17 -20.44
CA PHE A 178 -4.72 25.15 -19.34
C PHE A 178 -5.99 25.15 -18.48
N THR A 179 -6.67 24.00 -18.39
CA THR A 179 -7.75 23.81 -17.43
C THR A 179 -7.20 23.80 -16.00
N VAL A 180 -8.08 24.08 -15.03
CA VAL A 180 -7.74 23.99 -13.60
C VAL A 180 -7.09 22.65 -13.27
N ASP A 181 -7.61 21.56 -13.84
CA ASP A 181 -7.15 20.20 -13.56
C ASP A 181 -5.75 19.95 -14.13
N ALA A 182 -5.50 20.35 -15.38
CA ALA A 182 -4.19 20.20 -16.01
C ALA A 182 -3.11 21.01 -15.29
N ILE A 183 -3.40 22.26 -14.91
CA ILE A 183 -2.46 23.11 -14.19
C ILE A 183 -2.21 22.56 -12.78
N ALA A 184 -3.27 22.15 -12.08
CA ALA A 184 -3.14 21.58 -10.73
C ALA A 184 -2.30 20.29 -10.75
N GLU A 185 -2.50 19.42 -11.73
CA GLU A 185 -1.73 18.19 -11.88
C GLU A 185 -0.26 18.47 -12.23
N ALA A 186 0.01 19.41 -13.14
CA ALA A 186 1.37 19.83 -13.47
C ALA A 186 2.12 20.39 -12.25
N LEU A 187 1.48 21.30 -11.49
CA LEU A 187 2.05 21.88 -10.28
C LEU A 187 2.24 20.82 -9.18
N ALA A 188 1.25 19.93 -8.99
CA ALA A 188 1.38 18.83 -8.05
C ALA A 188 2.53 17.89 -8.44
N GLY A 189 2.77 17.66 -9.73
CA GLY A 189 3.91 16.90 -10.25
C GLY A 189 5.26 17.43 -9.75
N LEU A 190 5.43 18.76 -9.74
CA LEU A 190 6.65 19.41 -9.26
C LEU A 190 6.82 19.29 -7.73
N LEU A 191 5.71 19.19 -7.01
CA LEU A 191 5.69 19.29 -5.55
C LEU A 191 5.60 17.93 -4.85
N LYS A 192 5.25 16.86 -5.56
CA LYS A 192 5.26 15.47 -5.07
C LYS A 192 6.63 15.07 -4.52
N SER A 193 7.72 15.34 -5.25
CA SER A 193 9.06 14.93 -4.79
C SER A 193 9.50 15.66 -3.50
N PRO A 194 9.42 16.99 -3.41
CA PRO A 194 9.68 17.70 -2.14
C PRO A 194 8.82 17.23 -0.97
N LEU A 195 7.52 16.99 -1.20
CA LEU A 195 6.59 16.55 -0.15
C LEU A 195 7.00 15.17 0.41
N ARG A 196 7.40 14.24 -0.47
CA ARG A 196 7.92 12.92 -0.07
C ARG A 196 9.15 13.03 0.82
N GLU A 197 10.07 13.92 0.49
CA GLU A 197 11.29 14.12 1.29
C GLU A 197 11.00 14.77 2.65
N ILE A 198 9.94 15.57 2.77
CA ILE A 198 9.47 16.08 4.07
C ILE A 198 8.90 14.93 4.91
N VAL A 199 8.02 14.11 4.33
CA VAL A 199 7.40 12.98 5.06
C VAL A 199 8.44 11.96 5.51
N LYS A 200 9.41 11.62 4.64
CA LYS A 200 10.51 10.72 5.01
C LYS A 200 11.31 11.25 6.20
N ARG A 201 11.74 12.52 6.16
CA ARG A 201 12.48 13.15 7.27
C ARG A 201 11.68 13.23 8.57
N ALA A 202 10.35 13.35 8.48
CA ALA A 202 9.49 13.37 9.66
C ALA A 202 9.25 11.97 10.25
N ALA A 203 9.33 10.93 9.41
CA ALA A 203 9.16 9.53 9.82
C ALA A 203 10.44 8.90 10.39
N GLY A 204 11.61 9.52 10.20
CA GLY A 204 12.90 9.06 10.71
C GLY A 204 14.07 9.94 10.30
#